data_AF-A0A7J4IQX3-F1
#
_entry.id   AF-A0A7J4IQX3-F1
#
_cell.length_a   1.000
_cell.length_b   1.000
_cell.length_c   1.000
_cell.angle_alpha   90.00
_cell.angle_beta   90.00
_cell.angle_gamma   90.00
#
_symmetry.space_group_name_H-M   'P 1'
#
loop_
_entity.id
_entity.type
_entity.pdbx_description
1 polymer ?
#
loop_
_entity_poly.entity_id
_entity_poly.type
_entity_poly.pdbx_seq_one_letter_code
_entity_poly.pdbx_strand_id
1 'polypeptide(L)' 'MKYTKKVVKTAGGLVVRIPSDIVKLLQLTGEDYVEIDITKIDQSQFARKKQP' A
#
# COMPACT_ATOMS: atom_id res chain seq x y z
N MET A 1 -8.08 13.51 -0.45
CA MET A 1 -8.10 12.63 -1.64
C MET A 1 -8.23 11.18 -1.17
N LYS A 2 -9.10 10.36 -1.77
CA LYS A 2 -9.32 8.96 -1.33
C LYS A 2 -8.49 8.03 -2.19
N TYR A 3 -7.39 7.50 -1.65
CA TYR A 3 -6.61 6.48 -2.35
C TYR A 3 -7.29 5.12 -2.22
N THR A 4 -7.46 4.44 -3.36
CA THR A 4 -7.95 3.06 -3.36
C THR A 4 -6.75 2.13 -3.35
N LYS A 5 -6.67 1.26 -2.33
CA LYS A 5 -5.62 0.23 -2.29
C LYS A 5 -5.81 -0.72 -3.47
N LYS A 6 -4.72 -0.96 -4.23
CA LYS A 6 -4.68 -2.01 -5.26
C LYS A 6 -3.55 -2.97 -4.95
N VAL A 7 -3.93 -4.17 -4.55
CA VAL A 7 -3.01 -5.29 -4.28
C VAL A 7 -3.14 -6.27 -5.43
N VAL A 8 -2.01 -6.67 -6.01
CA VAL A 8 -1.94 -7.64 -7.12
C VAL A 8 -1.06 -8.79 -6.68
N LYS A 9 -1.53 -10.02 -6.86
CA LYS A 9 -0.72 -11.23 -6.69
C LYS A 9 0.03 -11.50 -7.98
N THR A 10 1.35 -11.62 -7.92
CA THR A 10 2.23 -11.98 -9.01
C THR A 10 2.90 -13.32 -8.71
N ALA A 11 3.63 -13.89 -9.66
CA ALA A 11 4.40 -15.11 -9.44
C ALA A 11 5.49 -14.94 -8.35
N GLY A 12 5.98 -13.71 -8.15
CA GLY A 12 7.02 -13.37 -7.16
C GLY A 12 6.48 -12.91 -5.80
N GLY A 13 5.15 -12.84 -5.60
CA GLY A 13 4.55 -12.46 -4.32
C GLY A 13 3.38 -11.48 -4.43
N LEU A 14 3.22 -10.64 -3.40
CA LEU A 14 2.20 -9.59 -3.35
C LEU A 14 2.82 -8.24 -3.72
N VAL A 15 2.20 -7.53 -4.65
CA VAL A 15 2.59 -6.18 -5.05
C VAL A 15 1.50 -5.20 -4.63
N VAL A 16 1.88 -4.18 -3.86
CA VAL A 16 1.02 -3.04 -3.54
C VAL A 16 1.38 -1.90 -4.48
N ARG A 17 0.40 -1.40 -5.25
CA ARG A 17 0.65 -0.28 -6.15
C ARG A 17 0.49 1.05 -5.43
N ILE A 18 1.52 1.88 -5.50
CA ILE A 18 1.52 3.24 -4.99
C ILE A 18 0.91 4.18 -6.06
N PRO A 19 -0.04 5.05 -5.70
CA PRO A 19 -0.57 6.08 -6.59
C PRO A 19 0.52 6.97 -7.21
N SER A 20 0.37 7.33 -8.48
CA SER A 20 1.41 8.05 -9.25
C SER A 20 1.73 9.45 -8.74
N ASP A 21 0.78 10.10 -8.11
CA ASP A 21 0.93 11.40 -7.48
C ASP A 21 1.80 11.33 -6.21
N ILE A 22 1.67 10.26 -5.40
CA ILE A 22 2.58 10.00 -4.27
C ILE A 22 4.00 9.74 -4.79
N VAL A 23 4.14 8.92 -5.84
CA VAL A 23 5.43 8.66 -6.49
C VAL A 23 6.08 9.97 -6.95
N LYS A 24 5.32 10.85 -7.59
CA LYS A 24 5.82 12.18 -8.03
C LYS A 24 6.16 13.10 -6.87
N LEU A 25 5.31 13.16 -5.84
CA LEU A 25 5.49 14.00 -4.67
C LEU A 25 6.78 13.63 -3.92
N LEU A 26 7.04 12.34 -3.77
CA LEU A 26 8.20 11.79 -3.07
C LEU A 26 9.41 11.56 -4.00
N GLN A 27 9.27 11.86 -5.30
CA GLN A 27 10.30 11.66 -6.33
C GLN A 27 10.86 10.23 -6.37
N LEU A 28 10.00 9.23 -6.15
CA LEU A 28 10.39 7.83 -6.16
C LEU A 28 10.65 7.35 -7.59
N THR A 29 11.65 6.49 -7.70
CA THR A 29 12.11 5.83 -8.92
C THR A 29 12.03 4.31 -8.77
N GLY A 30 12.31 3.58 -9.85
CA GLY A 30 12.32 2.11 -9.83
C GLY A 30 13.50 1.50 -9.06
N GLU A 31 14.46 2.32 -8.64
CA GLU A 31 15.67 1.89 -7.92
C GLU A 31 15.56 2.13 -6.41
N ASP A 32 14.53 2.87 -5.97
CA ASP A 32 14.34 3.21 -4.58
C ASP A 32 13.75 2.03 -3.78
N TYR A 33 14.29 1.85 -2.58
CA TYR A 33 13.73 0.94 -1.59
C TYR A 33 12.78 1.71 -0.67
N VAL A 34 11.62 1.10 -0.39
CA VAL A 34 10.60 1.70 0.48
C VAL A 34 10.39 0.80 1.70
N GLU A 35 10.49 1.37 2.89
CA GLU A 35 10.17 0.67 4.14
C GLU A 35 8.68 0.79 4.46
N ILE A 36 8.08 -0.30 4.97
CA ILE A 36 6.70 -0.33 5.43
C ILE A 36 6.68 -0.51 6.94
N ASP A 37 6.44 0.57 7.68
CA ASP A 37 6.26 0.51 9.14
C ASP A 37 4.80 0.19 9.48
N ILE A 38 4.54 -1.08 9.78
CA ILE A 38 3.20 -1.59 10.12
C ILE A 38 2.78 -1.15 11.54
N THR A 39 3.72 -0.77 12.41
CA THR A 39 3.43 -0.43 13.81
C THR A 39 2.73 0.93 13.96
N LYS A 40 2.92 1.81 12.98
CA LYS A 40 2.26 3.12 12.91
C LYS A 40 0.91 3.09 12.22
N ILE A 41 0.47 1.93 11.72
CA ILE A 41 -0.81 1.78 11.06
C ILE A 41 -1.84 1.35 12.11
N ASP A 42 -2.85 2.18 12.35
CA ASP A 42 -3.98 1.83 13.21
C ASP A 42 -4.74 0.62 12.62
N GLN A 43 -4.47 -0.56 13.17
CA GLN A 43 -5.05 -1.81 12.67
C GLN A 43 -6.50 -2.02 13.09
N SER A 44 -7.01 -1.21 14.03
CA SER A 44 -8.41 -1.30 14.46
C SER A 44 -9.38 -1.05 13.30
N GLN A 45 -8.93 -0.32 12.27
CA GLN A 45 -9.68 -0.03 11.04
C GLN A 45 -9.71 -1.20 10.04
N PHE A 46 -8.87 -2.22 10.23
CA PHE A 46 -8.85 -3.43 9.40
C PHE A 46 -9.69 -4.58 9.95
N ALA A 47 -10.31 -4.41 11.13
CA ALA A 47 -11.29 -5.34 11.65
C ALA A 47 -12.42 -5.48 10.62
N ARG A 48 -12.32 -6.53 9.80
CA ARG A 48 -13.36 -6.87 8.83
C ARG A 48 -14.65 -7.01 9.63
N LYS A 49 -15.69 -6.25 9.30
CA LYS A 49 -17.05 -6.68 9.62
C LYS A 49 -17.12 -8.13 9.17
N LYS A 50 -17.27 -9.08 10.11
CA LYS A 50 -17.66 -10.45 9.78
C LYS A 50 -18.92 -10.28 8.95
N GLN A 51 -18.80 -10.48 7.64
CA GLN A 51 -19.97 -10.58 6.80
C GLN A 51 -20.72 -11.82 7.29
N PRO A 52 -22.05 -11.74 7.50
CA PRO A 52 -22.86 -12.86 7.94
C PRO A 52 -22.81 -14.02 6.95
#